data_AF-A0A318I544-F1
#
_entry.id   AF-A0A318I544-F1
#
_cell.length_a   1.000
_cell.length_b   1.000
_cell.length_c   1.000
_cell.angle_alpha   90.00
_cell.angle_beta   90.00
_cell.angle_gamma   90.00
#
_symmetry.space_group_name_H-M   'P 1'
#
loop_
_entity.id
_entity.type
_entity.pdbx_description
1 polymer ?
#
loop_
_entity_poly.entity_id
_entity_poly.type
_entity_poly.pdbx_seq_one_letter_code
_entity_poly.pdbx_strand_id
1 'polypeptide(L)' 'MFWVAVTTLILITTGIMATMNLPFNWVFYICVLGQILLVYMVFRVLTDNYVTNRTFRDLYEDHPMKSEIN' A
#
# COMPACT_ATOMS: atom_id res chain seq x y z
N MET A 1 4.11 -4.34 -4.20
CA MET A 1 2.71 -3.96 -4.57
C MET A 1 1.64 -4.96 -4.12
N PHE A 2 1.80 -6.28 -4.26
CA PHE A 2 0.78 -7.28 -3.88
C PHE A 2 0.21 -7.09 -2.46
N TRP A 3 1.08 -6.95 -1.45
CA TRP A 3 0.66 -6.78 -0.06
C TRP A 3 -0.20 -5.54 0.17
N VAL A 4 0.08 -4.44 -0.55
CA VAL A 4 -0.71 -3.21 -0.49
C VAL A 4 -2.14 -3.48 -0.98
N ALA A 5 -2.29 -4.17 -2.11
CA ALA A 5 -3.60 -4.50 -2.67
C ALA A 5 -4.42 -5.38 -1.71
N VAL A 6 -3.79 -6.39 -1.10
CA VAL A 6 -4.44 -7.27 -0.12
C VAL A 6 -4.90 -6.48 1.11
N THR A 7 -4.05 -5.62 1.69
CA THR A 7 -4.42 -4.81 2.86
C THR A 7 -5.56 -3.84 2.55
N THR A 8 -5.57 -3.24 1.36
CA THR A 8 -6.63 -2.32 0.93
C THR A 8 -7.96 -3.04 0.75
N LEU A 9 -7.94 -4.25 0.17
CA LEU A 9 -9.16 -5.06 0.01
C LEU A 9 -9.76 -5.39 1.38
N ILE A 10 -8.93 -5.82 2.34
CA ILE A 10 -9.37 -6.12 3.71
C ILE A 10 -9.96 -4.87 4.40
N LEU A 11 -9.36 -3.70 4.21
CA LEU A 11 -9.89 -2.44 4.74
C LEU A 11 -11.28 -2.15 4.16
N ILE A 12 -11.44 -2.26 2.84
CA ILE A 12 -12.73 -2.05 2.17
C ILE A 12 -13.77 -3.05 2.68
N THR A 13 -13.43 -4.34 2.76
CA THR A 13 -14.31 -5.38 3.28
C THR A 13 -14.73 -5.06 4.72
N THR A 14 -13.79 -4.67 5.58
CA THR A 14 -14.10 -4.29 6.97
C THR A 14 -15.08 -3.12 7.02
N GLY A 15 -14.89 -2.11 6.16
CA GLY A 15 -15.81 -0.99 6.03
C GLY A 15 -17.22 -1.41 5.61
N ILE A 16 -17.33 -2.27 4.58
CA ILE A 16 -18.62 -2.83 4.14
C ILE A 16 -19.29 -3.63 5.27
N MET A 17 -18.54 -4.47 5.97
CA MET A 17 -19.10 -5.28 7.06
C MET A 17 -19.62 -4.41 8.21
N ALA A 18 -18.91 -3.33 8.52
CA ALA A 18 -19.32 -2.36 9.54
C ALA A 18 -20.58 -1.58 9.14
N THR A 19 -20.73 -1.20 7.86
CA THR A 19 -21.91 -0.46 7.38
C THR A 19 -23.14 -1.36 7.18
N MET A 20 -22.95 -2.64 6.90
CA MET A 20 -24.03 -3.63 6.74
C MET A 20 -24.55 -4.20 8.07
N ASN A 21 -24.09 -3.69 9.21
CA ASN A 21 -24.48 -4.15 10.56
C ASN A 21 -24.26 -5.66 10.76
N LEU A 22 -23.16 -6.20 10.23
CA LEU A 22 -22.76 -7.59 10.48
C LEU A 22 -22.34 -7.77 11.94
N PRO A 23 -22.36 -9.02 12.47
CA PRO A 23 -22.02 -9.29 13.86
C PRO A 23 -20.64 -8.72 14.22
N PHE A 24 -20.60 -7.93 15.30
CA PHE A 24 -19.40 -7.21 15.73
C PHE A 24 -18.18 -8.13 15.91
N ASN A 25 -18.37 -9.35 16.44
CA ASN A 25 -17.28 -10.31 16.62
C ASN A 25 -16.51 -10.55 15.31
N TRP A 26 -17.22 -10.72 14.18
CA TRP A 26 -16.58 -10.93 12.88
C TRP A 26 -15.84 -9.70 12.39
N VAL A 27 -16.46 -8.52 12.51
CA VAL A 27 -15.85 -7.23 12.13
C VAL A 27 -14.59 -6.97 12.97
N PHE A 28 -14.63 -7.27 14.27
CA PHE A 28 -13.52 -7.09 15.19
C PHE A 28 -12.33 -7.98 14.82
N TYR A 29 -12.53 -9.28 14.61
CA TYR A 29 -11.43 -10.18 14.26
C TYR A 29 -10.78 -9.82 12.92
N ILE A 30 -11.57 -9.45 11.91
CA ILE A 30 -11.06 -9.02 10.61
C ILE A 30 -10.31 -7.69 10.74
N CYS A 31 -10.79 -6.77 11.56
CA CYS A 31 -10.10 -5.50 11.83
C CYS A 31 -8.72 -5.76 12.46
N VAL A 32 -8.65 -6.59 13.51
CA VAL A 32 -7.37 -6.94 14.16
C VAL A 32 -6.42 -7.62 13.18
N LEU A 33 -6.91 -8.55 12.37
CA LEU A 33 -6.13 -9.19 11.31
C LEU A 33 -5.63 -8.16 10.28
N GLY A 34 -6.48 -7.21 9.89
CA GLY A 34 -6.13 -6.12 8.98
C GLY A 34 -5.01 -5.23 9.53
N GLN A 35 -5.03 -4.93 10.83
CA GLN A 35 -3.97 -4.16 11.49
C GLN A 35 -2.63 -4.92 11.48
N ILE A 36 -2.65 -6.22 11.77
CA ILE A 36 -1.44 -7.07 11.70
C ILE A 36 -0.87 -7.06 10.28
N LEU A 37 -1.72 -7.24 9.27
CA LEU A 37 -1.30 -7.22 7.87
C LEU A 37 -0.79 -5.87 7.42
N LEU A 38 -1.34 -4.76 7.94
CA LEU A 38 -0.85 -3.41 7.64
C LEU A 38 0.60 -3.26 8.14
N VAL A 39 0.87 -3.61 9.40
CA VAL A 39 2.23 -3.56 9.96
C VAL A 39 3.19 -4.44 9.16
N TYR A 40 2.77 -5.65 8.82
CA TYR A 40 3.56 -6.56 7.99
C TYR A 40 3.80 -6.01 6.58
N MET A 41 2.78 -5.42 5.95
CA MET A 41 2.88 -4.81 4.63
C MET A 41 3.87 -3.64 4.64
N VAL A 42 3.81 -2.76 5.64
CA VAL A 42 4.77 -1.65 5.79
C VAL A 42 6.19 -2.18 5.94
N PHE A 43 6.41 -3.15 6.83
CA PHE A 43 7.70 -3.79 6.98
C PHE A 43 8.22 -4.37 5.65
N ARG A 44 7.36 -5.08 4.91
CA ARG A 44 7.68 -5.66 3.61
C ARG A 44 8.01 -4.61 2.56
N VAL A 45 7.28 -3.50 2.51
CA VAL A 45 7.52 -2.41 1.55
C VAL A 45 8.83 -1.69 1.86
N LEU A 46 9.11 -1.40 3.14
CA LEU A 46 10.34 -0.74 3.56
C LEU A 46 11.58 -1.61 3.37
N THR A 47 11.42 -2.94 3.46
CA THR A 47 12.52 -3.91 3.29
C THR A 47 12.55 -4.50 1.87
N ASP A 48 11.68 -4.05 0.97
CA ASP A 48 11.69 -4.52 -0.41
C ASP A 48 12.94 -3.97 -1.11
N ASN A 49 13.66 -4.82 -1.84
CA ASN A 49 14.83 -4.38 -2.61
C ASN A 49 14.34 -3.73 -3.90
N TYR A 50 13.85 -2.50 -3.78
CA TYR A 50 13.40 -1.71 -4.90
C TYR A 50 14.62 -1.17 -5.67
N VAL A 51 14.84 -1.72 -6.86
CA VAL A 51 15.85 -1.21 -7.79
C VAL A 51 15.15 -0.33 -8.81
N THR A 52 15.49 0.97 -8.79
CA THR A 52 15.07 1.92 -9.81
C THR A 52 16.25 2.32 -10.68
N ASN A 53 16.01 2.50 -11.97
CA ASN A 53 16.98 3.09 -12.90
C ASN A 53 17.02 4.63 -12.76
N ARG A 54 16.10 5.21 -11.96
CA ARG A 54 16.03 6.66 -11.74
C ARG A 54 17.06 7.08 -10.71
N THR A 55 17.85 8.08 -11.07
CA THR A 55 18.83 8.66 -10.15
C THR A 55 18.34 10.01 -9.63
N PHE A 56 18.84 10.45 -8.47
CA PHE A 56 18.58 11.82 -7.97
C PHE A 56 18.98 12.91 -8.98
N ARG A 57 19.91 12.61 -9.90
CA ARG A 57 20.33 13.53 -10.97
C ARG A 57 19.25 13.78 -12.01
N ASP A 58 18.28 12.89 -12.14
CA ASP A 58 17.16 13.03 -13.06
C ASP A 58 16.04 13.89 -12.45
N LEU A 59 16.28 14.49 -11.27
CA LEU A 59 15.34 15.31 -10.50
C LEU A 59 13.94 14.68 -10.38
N TYR A 60 13.88 13.34 -10.27
CA TYR A 60 12.63 12.58 -10.26
C TYR A 60 11.74 12.78 -11.49
N GLU A 61 12.30 13.25 -12.61
CA GLU A 61 11.58 13.61 -13.83
C GLU A 61 10.61 14.78 -13.64
N ASP A 62 10.82 15.62 -12.62
CA ASP A 62 9.97 16.79 -12.34
C ASP A 62 10.04 17.88 -13.43
N HIS A 63 11.00 17.79 -14.36
CA HIS A 63 11.08 18.65 -15.54
C HIS A 63 11.73 17.91 -16.73
N PRO A 64 11.44 18.32 -17.99
CA PRO A 64 12.08 17.74 -19.17
C PRO A 64 13.61 17.90 -19.08
N MET A 65 14.32 16.82 -19.41
CA MET A 65 15.78 16.79 -19.36
C MET A 65 16.37 17.66 -20.47
N LYS A 66 17.32 18.52 -20.11
CA LYS A 66 18.02 19.39 -21.07
C LYS A 66 18.84 18.62 -22.12
N SER A 67 19.02 17.31 -21.96
CA SER A 67 19.73 16.43 -22.91
C SER A 67 18.83 15.81 -23.98
N GLU A 68 17.50 15.90 -23.87
CA GLU A 68 16.56 15.40 -24.90
C GLU A 68 16.08 16.50 -25.87
N ILE A 69 16.51 17.75 -25.64
CA ILE A 69 16.35 18.86 -26.59
C ILE A 69 17.62 18.94 -27.46
N ASN A 70 17.67 18.09 -28.48
CA ASN A 70 18.55 18.27 -29.64
C ASN A 70 17.75 17.95 -30.92
#